data_AF-A0A5S6Q9E2-F1
#
_entry.id   AF-A0A5S6Q9E2-F1
#
_cell.length_a   1.000
_cell.length_b   1.000
_cell.length_c   1.000
_cell.angle_alpha   90.00
_cell.angle_beta   90.00
_cell.angle_gamma   90.00
#
_symmetry.space_group_name_H-M   'P 1'
#
loop_
_entity.id
_entity.type
_entity.pdbx_description
1 polymer ?
#
loop_
_entity_poly.entity_id
_entity_poly.type
_entity_poly.pdbx_seq_one_letter_code
_entity_poly.pdbx_strand_id
1 'polypeptide(L)'
;MSNITFYDFVDHFQGAYQRIHPYLSSFVCSLGIVLNLVNIVILTRSRMKLCPTNVILTAISICDLCVMTTYLMFTQAEITGFHASTPTGMFYWAVFVLIHSNASVVLHATSIWLTVLLASIRVYSVRRALRRSLWYCAPRRAARYSLCILSVILLVDVPTMISFTIEERWIEGNLTGANESSRLFYMTTISEIALQNDRFLLKIIFWLNGILFKVVPCILQSILIGMLLYLLKQARFRRKRLSSGALNRSLRDYDKSTPMLIALLAAFLIAELPQGLLLMGTALFKDFRTKVYLKSGPFMDLLSLLNSAVTFVIYTSTSTTFRRVFLTVFMPFFRSTVPYESGSQ
;
A
#
# COMPACT_ATOMS: atom_id res chain seq x y z
N MET A 1 -27.28 15.58 -26.50
CA MET A 1 -26.43 14.86 -25.51
C MET A 1 -25.52 13.95 -26.31
N SER A 2 -24.27 14.37 -26.53
CA SER A 2 -23.29 13.54 -27.22
C SER A 2 -23.01 12.29 -26.39
N ASN A 3 -23.11 11.12 -27.00
CA ASN A 3 -22.65 9.86 -26.40
C ASN A 3 -21.12 9.95 -26.28
N ILE A 4 -20.64 10.50 -25.18
CA ILE A 4 -19.22 10.45 -24.82
C ILE A 4 -18.85 8.98 -24.75
N THR A 5 -17.95 8.53 -25.63
CA THR A 5 -17.49 7.14 -25.58
C THR A 5 -16.71 6.96 -24.28
N PHE A 6 -16.69 5.75 -23.73
CA PHE A 6 -15.94 5.46 -22.50
C PHE A 6 -14.47 5.92 -22.59
N TYR A 7 -13.85 5.81 -23.77
CA TYR A 7 -12.48 6.26 -24.00
C TYR A 7 -12.33 7.79 -23.95
N ASP A 8 -13.29 8.55 -24.51
CA ASP A 8 -13.26 10.02 -24.44
C ASP A 8 -13.37 10.52 -22.99
N PHE A 9 -14.18 9.83 -22.17
CA PHE A 9 -14.28 10.12 -20.74
C PHE A 9 -12.95 9.88 -20.02
N VAL A 10 -12.29 8.75 -20.28
CA VAL A 10 -10.99 8.41 -19.67
C VAL A 10 -9.92 9.45 -20.06
N ASP A 11 -9.95 9.93 -21.30
CA ASP A 11 -8.98 10.90 -21.81
C ASP A 11 -9.17 12.27 -21.18
N HIS A 12 -10.43 12.71 -21.06
CA HIS A 12 -10.75 13.96 -20.38
C HIS A 12 -10.37 13.91 -18.89
N PHE A 13 -10.66 12.79 -18.23
CA PHE A 13 -10.29 12.56 -16.84
C PHE A 13 -8.77 12.57 -16.65
N GLN A 14 -8.03 11.86 -17.51
CA GLN A 14 -6.56 11.83 -17.45
C GLN A 14 -5.96 13.23 -17.58
N GLY A 15 -6.41 14.02 -18.57
CA GLY A 15 -5.88 15.37 -18.80
C GLY A 15 -6.11 16.32 -17.63
N ALA A 16 -7.28 16.23 -16.97
CA ALA A 16 -7.57 17.00 -15.77
C ALA A 16 -6.76 16.51 -14.56
N TYR A 17 -6.69 15.19 -14.37
CA TYR A 17 -6.08 14.58 -13.18
C TYR A 17 -4.55 14.66 -13.18
N GLN A 18 -3.89 14.49 -14.33
CA GLN A 18 -2.42 14.54 -14.43
C GLN A 18 -1.82 15.85 -13.91
N ARG A 19 -2.53 16.98 -14.05
CA ARG A 19 -2.04 18.28 -13.54
C ARG A 19 -2.05 18.37 -12.02
N ILE A 20 -2.98 17.66 -11.38
CA ILE A 20 -3.22 17.71 -9.92
C ILE A 20 -2.50 16.56 -9.21
N HIS A 21 -2.30 15.43 -9.90
CA HIS A 21 -1.78 14.20 -9.34
C HIS A 21 -0.45 14.38 -8.58
N PRO A 22 0.61 15.01 -9.12
CA PRO A 22 1.90 15.09 -8.42
C PRO A 22 1.80 15.83 -7.08
N TYR A 23 0.99 16.89 -7.02
CA TYR A 23 0.76 17.68 -5.81
C TYR A 23 -0.04 16.91 -4.76
N LEU A 24 -1.15 16.29 -5.19
CA LEU A 24 -2.02 15.52 -4.30
C LEU A 24 -1.29 14.29 -3.74
N SER A 25 -0.58 13.55 -4.59
CA SER A 25 0.21 12.40 -4.18
C SER A 25 1.36 12.80 -3.26
N SER A 26 2.04 13.93 -3.50
CA SER A 26 3.08 14.43 -2.60
C SER A 26 2.54 14.75 -1.20
N PHE A 27 1.35 15.36 -1.12
CA PHE A 27 0.69 15.63 0.16
C PHE A 27 0.34 14.34 0.90
N VAL A 28 -0.28 13.38 0.21
CA VAL A 28 -0.64 12.07 0.79
C VAL A 28 0.61 11.32 1.24
N CYS A 29 1.68 11.31 0.45
CA CYS A 29 2.94 10.65 0.83
C CYS A 29 3.58 11.30 2.06
N SER A 30 3.64 12.63 2.12
CA SER A 30 4.20 13.36 3.27
C SER A 30 3.45 13.03 4.56
N LEU A 31 2.11 13.06 4.51
CA LEU A 31 1.29 12.65 5.63
C LEU A 31 1.51 11.17 5.96
N GLY A 32 1.47 10.28 4.96
CA GLY A 32 1.66 8.84 5.10
C GLY A 32 3.00 8.46 5.75
N ILE A 33 4.08 9.15 5.42
CA ILE A 33 5.41 8.98 6.03
C ILE A 33 5.34 9.28 7.52
N VAL A 34 4.79 10.44 7.91
CA VAL A 34 4.65 10.82 9.32
C VAL A 34 3.81 9.79 10.08
N LEU A 35 2.66 9.41 9.53
CA LEU A 35 1.75 8.45 10.16
C LEU A 35 2.38 7.06 10.33
N ASN A 36 3.12 6.57 9.34
CA ASN A 36 3.79 5.28 9.42
C ASN A 36 5.01 5.28 10.34
N LEU A 37 5.76 6.39 10.42
CA LEU A 37 6.81 6.56 11.43
C LEU A 37 6.24 6.50 12.86
N VAL A 38 5.13 7.20 13.10
CA VAL A 38 4.45 7.16 14.41
C VAL A 38 3.97 5.74 14.72
N ASN A 39 3.42 5.00 13.75
CA ASN A 39 3.06 3.58 13.92
C ASN A 39 4.27 2.74 14.35
N ILE A 40 5.40 2.86 13.66
CA ILE A 40 6.63 2.11 13.98
C ILE A 40 7.08 2.43 15.40
N VAL A 41 7.16 3.71 15.78
CA VAL A 41 7.59 4.14 17.13
C VAL A 41 6.70 3.54 18.22
N ILE A 42 5.38 3.50 18.01
CA ILE A 42 4.44 2.99 19.01
C ILE A 42 4.49 1.47 19.12
N LEU A 43 4.51 0.77 17.97
CA LEU A 43 4.42 -0.68 17.91
C LEU A 43 5.72 -1.37 18.35
N THR A 44 6.87 -0.70 18.21
CA THR A 44 8.19 -1.21 18.62
C THR A 44 8.47 -1.08 20.13
N ARG A 45 7.63 -0.37 20.90
CA ARG A 45 7.79 -0.25 22.36
C ARG A 45 7.72 -1.62 23.05
N SER A 46 8.47 -1.78 24.15
CA SER A 46 8.67 -3.07 24.82
C SER A 46 7.40 -3.80 25.23
N ARG A 47 6.31 -3.10 25.57
CA ARG A 47 5.02 -3.71 25.89
C ARG A 47 4.21 -4.15 24.66
N MET A 48 4.43 -3.51 23.51
CA MET A 48 3.67 -3.74 22.27
C MET A 48 4.32 -4.82 21.40
N LYS A 49 5.65 -4.86 21.31
CA LYS A 49 6.41 -5.83 20.48
C LYS A 49 6.27 -7.30 20.89
N LEU A 50 5.72 -7.55 22.08
CA LEU A 50 5.44 -8.89 22.59
C LEU A 50 4.21 -9.53 21.94
N CYS A 51 3.39 -8.76 21.23
CA CYS A 51 2.24 -9.27 20.49
C CYS A 51 2.64 -9.58 19.03
N PRO A 52 2.45 -10.81 18.52
CA PRO A 52 2.80 -11.17 17.15
C PRO A 52 2.08 -10.31 16.10
N THR A 53 0.83 -9.91 16.38
CA THR A 53 0.05 -8.96 15.58
C THR A 53 0.78 -7.64 15.39
N ASN A 54 1.38 -7.09 16.45
CA ASN A 54 2.06 -5.81 16.40
C ASN A 54 3.39 -5.89 15.63
N VAL A 55 4.06 -7.05 15.65
CA VAL A 55 5.25 -7.28 14.81
C VAL A 55 4.88 -7.22 13.32
N ILE A 56 3.80 -7.89 12.92
CA ILE A 56 3.32 -7.86 11.53
C ILE A 56 2.88 -6.44 11.13
N LEU A 57 2.19 -5.73 12.03
CA LEU A 57 1.81 -4.34 11.80
C LEU A 57 3.02 -3.42 11.63
N THR A 58 4.09 -3.65 12.39
CA THR A 58 5.33 -2.89 12.23
C THR A 58 5.94 -3.16 10.86
N ALA A 59 5.95 -4.42 10.40
CA ALA A 59 6.44 -4.77 9.06
C ALA A 59 5.61 -4.11 7.93
N ILE A 60 4.28 -4.08 8.07
CA ILE A 60 3.37 -3.35 7.17
C ILE A 60 3.75 -1.86 7.11
N SER A 61 3.86 -1.20 8.28
CA SER A 61 4.23 0.22 8.33
C SER A 61 5.62 0.53 7.78
N ILE A 62 6.58 -0.41 7.87
CA ILE A 62 7.90 -0.26 7.23
C ILE A 62 7.77 -0.34 5.70
N CYS A 63 7.02 -1.31 5.19
CA CYS A 63 6.79 -1.43 3.74
C CYS A 63 6.11 -0.17 3.19
N ASP A 64 5.02 0.25 3.83
CA ASP A 64 4.28 1.46 3.45
C ASP A 64 5.16 2.72 3.53
N LEU A 65 6.00 2.86 4.57
CA LEU A 65 6.94 3.96 4.69
C LEU A 65 7.91 4.02 3.50
N CYS A 66 8.54 2.89 3.15
CA CYS A 66 9.49 2.83 2.04
C CYS A 66 8.84 3.17 0.70
N VAL A 67 7.64 2.65 0.44
CA VAL A 67 6.86 3.01 -0.75
C VAL A 67 6.61 4.52 -0.79
N MET A 68 6.06 5.08 0.29
CA MET A 68 5.70 6.51 0.35
C MET A 68 6.91 7.42 0.17
N THR A 69 8.06 7.06 0.75
CA THR A 69 9.30 7.82 0.61
C THR A 69 9.78 7.81 -0.83
N THR A 70 9.84 6.64 -1.47
CA THR A 70 10.32 6.56 -2.86
C THR A 70 9.33 7.18 -3.85
N TYR A 71 8.01 7.10 -3.60
CA TYR A 71 6.99 7.77 -4.42
C TYR A 71 7.03 9.30 -4.24
N LEU A 72 7.28 9.79 -3.02
CA LEU A 72 7.47 11.23 -2.80
C LEU A 72 8.69 11.75 -3.57
N MET A 73 9.80 11.01 -3.58
CA MET A 73 10.96 11.37 -4.41
C MET A 73 10.58 11.40 -5.89
N PHE A 74 9.75 10.44 -6.34
CA PHE A 74 9.26 10.40 -7.71
C PHE A 74 8.46 11.66 -8.09
N THR A 75 7.44 12.01 -7.29
CA THR A 75 6.58 13.16 -7.57
C THR A 75 7.29 14.51 -7.45
N GLN A 76 8.26 14.64 -6.54
CA GLN A 76 9.04 15.87 -6.42
C GLN A 76 9.93 16.12 -7.66
N ALA A 77 10.51 15.07 -8.23
CA ALA A 77 11.28 15.17 -9.47
C ALA A 77 10.40 15.44 -10.71
N GLU A 78 9.13 15.01 -10.68
CA GLU A 78 8.13 15.37 -11.70
C GLU A 78 7.75 16.85 -11.60
N ILE A 79 7.48 17.36 -10.38
CA ILE A 79 7.12 18.77 -10.14
C ILE A 79 8.26 19.72 -10.51
N THR A 80 9.49 19.40 -10.13
CA THR A 80 10.66 20.26 -10.34
C THR A 80 11.24 20.19 -11.74
N GLY A 81 10.88 19.18 -12.53
CA GLY A 81 11.51 18.92 -13.83
C GLY A 81 13.00 18.56 -13.75
N PHE A 82 13.50 18.22 -12.55
CA PHE A 82 14.92 17.93 -12.29
C PHE A 82 15.50 16.86 -13.22
N HIS A 83 14.67 15.89 -13.60
CA HIS A 83 15.05 14.79 -14.48
C HIS A 83 15.43 15.23 -15.89
N ALA A 84 14.94 16.38 -16.39
CA ALA A 84 15.15 16.83 -17.77
C ALA A 84 16.33 17.81 -17.94
N SER A 85 17.10 18.08 -16.87
CA SER A 85 18.09 19.16 -16.88
C SER A 85 19.45 18.78 -17.50
N THR A 86 19.86 17.50 -17.44
CA THR A 86 21.13 17.03 -18.02
C THR A 86 21.01 15.60 -18.56
N PRO A 87 21.77 15.21 -19.61
CA PRO A 87 21.79 13.84 -20.12
C PRO A 87 22.16 12.80 -19.06
N THR A 88 23.14 13.10 -18.22
CA THR A 88 23.56 12.24 -17.10
C THR A 88 22.46 12.15 -16.03
N GLY A 89 21.77 13.25 -15.76
CA GLY A 89 20.61 13.28 -14.85
C GLY A 89 19.45 12.41 -15.35
N MET A 90 19.18 12.43 -16.67
CA MET A 90 18.16 11.57 -17.29
C MET A 90 18.46 10.08 -17.12
N PHE A 91 19.73 9.67 -17.26
CA PHE A 91 20.14 8.28 -17.04
C PHE A 91 19.93 7.84 -15.58
N TYR A 92 20.48 8.60 -14.62
CA TYR A 92 20.31 8.26 -13.19
C TYR A 92 18.84 8.29 -12.77
N TRP A 93 18.05 9.19 -13.35
CA TRP A 93 16.61 9.22 -13.16
C TRP A 93 15.93 7.96 -13.70
N ALA A 94 16.27 7.51 -14.91
CA ALA A 94 15.73 6.27 -15.46
C ALA A 94 16.08 5.04 -14.59
N VAL A 95 17.31 4.98 -14.07
CA VAL A 95 17.73 3.94 -13.10
C VAL A 95 16.89 4.03 -11.82
N PHE A 96 16.71 5.24 -11.27
CA PHE A 96 15.86 5.45 -10.11
C PHE A 96 14.42 4.98 -10.37
N VAL A 97 13.82 5.37 -11.50
CA VAL A 97 12.45 4.98 -11.87
C VAL A 97 12.33 3.46 -11.99
N LEU A 98 13.32 2.78 -12.58
CA LEU A 98 13.34 1.32 -12.67
C LEU A 98 13.40 0.67 -11.28
N ILE A 99 14.31 1.11 -10.40
CA ILE A 99 14.44 0.57 -9.05
C ILE A 99 13.19 0.86 -8.23
N HIS A 100 12.71 2.10 -8.25
CA HIS A 100 11.51 2.54 -7.54
C HIS A 100 10.27 1.76 -8.00
N SER A 101 10.06 1.60 -9.30
CA SER A 101 8.89 0.91 -9.85
C SER A 101 8.83 -0.56 -9.44
N ASN A 102 9.95 -1.27 -9.45
CA ASN A 102 9.95 -2.68 -9.01
C ASN A 102 9.90 -2.78 -7.47
N ALA A 103 10.65 -1.94 -6.76
CA ALA A 103 10.62 -1.93 -5.29
C ALA A 103 9.21 -1.62 -4.76
N SER A 104 8.48 -0.70 -5.40
CA SER A 104 7.12 -0.34 -4.99
C SER A 104 6.16 -1.50 -5.18
N VAL A 105 6.26 -2.25 -6.30
CA VAL A 105 5.45 -3.46 -6.54
C VAL A 105 5.72 -4.51 -5.46
N VAL A 106 6.99 -4.83 -5.17
CA VAL A 106 7.37 -5.82 -4.16
C VAL A 106 6.92 -5.41 -2.76
N LEU A 107 7.15 -4.16 -2.37
CA LEU A 107 6.82 -3.67 -1.03
C LEU A 107 5.29 -3.57 -0.83
N HIS A 108 4.54 -3.10 -1.83
CA HIS A 108 3.09 -3.09 -1.76
C HIS A 108 2.50 -4.49 -1.69
N ALA A 109 2.94 -5.40 -2.57
CA ALA A 109 2.51 -6.80 -2.53
C ALA A 109 2.82 -7.43 -1.16
N THR A 110 3.99 -7.13 -0.59
CA THR A 110 4.38 -7.60 0.74
C THR A 110 3.43 -7.07 1.82
N SER A 111 3.14 -5.77 1.82
CA SER A 111 2.19 -5.13 2.75
C SER A 111 0.79 -5.78 2.69
N ILE A 112 0.33 -6.09 1.47
CA ILE A 112 -0.94 -6.78 1.22
C ILE A 112 -0.94 -8.20 1.80
N TRP A 113 0.06 -9.02 1.48
CA TRP A 113 0.14 -10.40 1.99
C TRP A 113 0.38 -10.47 3.50
N LEU A 114 1.10 -9.51 4.08
CA LEU A 114 1.20 -9.34 5.52
C LEU A 114 -0.15 -9.02 6.16
N THR A 115 -1.01 -8.27 5.48
CA THR A 115 -2.38 -7.98 5.93
C THR A 115 -3.26 -9.24 5.90
N VAL A 116 -3.12 -10.10 4.89
CA VAL A 116 -3.76 -11.43 4.84
C VAL A 116 -3.28 -12.32 5.99
N LEU A 117 -1.97 -12.35 6.27
CA LEU A 117 -1.40 -13.08 7.39
C LEU A 117 -1.94 -12.57 8.74
N LEU A 118 -2.01 -11.25 8.91
CA LEU A 118 -2.57 -10.59 10.09
C LEU A 118 -4.04 -10.99 10.30
N ALA A 119 -4.86 -10.97 9.25
CA ALA A 119 -6.26 -11.36 9.31
C ALA A 119 -6.40 -12.85 9.68
N SER A 120 -5.57 -13.72 9.09
CA SER A 120 -5.53 -15.16 9.38
C SER A 120 -5.20 -15.43 10.85
N ILE A 121 -4.18 -14.77 11.38
CA ILE A 121 -3.78 -14.86 12.79
C ILE A 121 -4.90 -14.39 13.72
N ARG A 122 -5.56 -13.27 13.39
CA ARG A 122 -6.69 -12.75 14.19
C ARG A 122 -7.88 -13.70 14.20
N VAL A 123 -8.24 -14.26 13.05
CA VAL A 123 -9.30 -15.27 12.94
C VAL A 123 -8.98 -16.49 13.80
N TYR A 124 -7.75 -16.99 13.70
CA TYR A 124 -7.32 -18.17 14.46
C TYR A 124 -7.32 -17.91 15.97
N SER A 125 -6.81 -16.76 16.41
CA SER A 125 -6.74 -16.39 17.82
C SER A 125 -8.14 -16.25 18.43
N VAL A 126 -9.09 -15.61 17.74
CA VAL A 126 -10.49 -15.49 18.17
C VAL A 126 -11.19 -16.85 18.20
N ARG A 127 -10.99 -17.70 17.19
CA ARG A 127 -11.58 -19.05 17.14
C ARG A 127 -11.08 -19.93 18.29
N ARG A 128 -9.79 -19.85 18.63
CA ARG A 128 -9.19 -20.56 19.77
C ARG A 128 -9.72 -20.04 21.10
N ALA A 129 -9.81 -18.72 21.26
CA ALA A 129 -10.40 -18.10 22.44
C ALA A 129 -11.85 -18.56 22.68
N LEU A 130 -12.66 -18.68 21.63
CA LEU A 130 -14.03 -19.21 21.70
C LEU A 130 -14.11 -20.68 22.13
N ARG A 131 -13.05 -21.46 21.89
CA ARG A 131 -12.91 -22.87 22.30
C ARG A 131 -12.20 -23.01 23.65
N ARG A 132 -11.97 -21.92 24.39
CA ARG A 132 -11.20 -21.88 25.66
C ARG A 132 -9.79 -22.48 25.54
N SER A 133 -9.20 -22.44 24.34
CA SER A 133 -7.82 -22.87 24.11
C SER A 133 -6.92 -21.65 24.05
N LEU A 134 -5.87 -21.62 24.87
CA LEU A 134 -4.83 -20.60 24.80
C LEU A 134 -4.09 -20.75 23.46
N TRP A 135 -4.15 -19.72 22.63
CA TRP A 135 -3.30 -19.63 21.45
C TRP A 135 -2.13 -18.70 21.72
N TYR A 136 -0.94 -19.20 21.43
CA TYR A 136 0.29 -18.43 21.54
C TYR A 136 1.08 -18.56 20.24
N CYS A 137 1.23 -17.44 19.53
CA CYS A 137 2.24 -17.30 18.49
C CYS A 137 3.36 -16.42 19.01
N ALA A 138 4.57 -16.97 19.05
CA ALA A 138 5.74 -16.23 19.46
C ALA A 138 6.00 -15.08 18.47
N PRO A 139 6.31 -13.86 18.94
CA PRO A 139 6.67 -12.71 18.09
C PRO A 139 7.78 -13.03 17.07
N ARG A 140 8.77 -13.84 17.47
CA ARG A 140 9.85 -14.30 16.58
C ARG A 140 9.36 -15.15 15.40
N ARG A 141 8.27 -15.91 15.56
CA ARG A 141 7.66 -16.67 14.45
C ARG A 141 6.95 -15.73 13.49
N ALA A 142 6.22 -14.73 14.02
CA ALA A 142 5.58 -13.72 13.19
C ALA A 142 6.59 -12.95 12.33
N ALA A 143 7.72 -12.52 12.92
CA ALA A 143 8.81 -11.88 12.17
C ALA A 143 9.39 -12.77 11.05
N ARG A 144 9.59 -14.07 11.34
CA ARG A 144 10.05 -15.03 10.33
C ARG A 144 9.05 -15.23 9.19
N TYR A 145 7.75 -15.29 9.50
CA TYR A 145 6.72 -15.33 8.47
C TYR A 145 6.71 -14.07 7.61
N SER A 146 6.90 -12.89 8.22
CA SER A 146 7.01 -11.63 7.47
C SER A 146 8.20 -11.62 6.52
N LEU A 147 9.37 -12.05 6.98
CA LEU A 147 10.56 -12.14 6.13
C LEU A 147 10.40 -13.19 5.02
N CYS A 148 9.76 -14.32 5.31
CA CYS A 148 9.47 -15.35 4.32
C CYS A 148 8.54 -14.82 3.21
N ILE A 149 7.47 -14.10 3.58
CA ILE A 149 6.56 -13.47 2.62
C ILE A 149 7.30 -12.49 1.71
N LEU A 150 8.11 -11.59 2.28
CA LEU A 150 8.93 -10.66 1.50
C LEU A 150 9.85 -11.40 0.51
N SER A 151 10.52 -12.46 0.98
CA SER A 151 11.45 -13.24 0.15
C SER A 151 10.72 -13.97 -0.99
N VAL A 152 9.54 -14.52 -0.73
CA VAL A 152 8.72 -15.19 -1.76
C VAL A 152 8.24 -14.18 -2.81
N ILE A 153 7.77 -13.01 -2.38
CA ILE A 153 7.28 -11.98 -3.31
C ILE A 153 8.43 -11.46 -4.17
N LEU A 154 9.59 -11.19 -3.57
CA LEU A 154 10.78 -10.78 -4.32
C LEU A 154 11.17 -11.83 -5.37
N LEU A 155 11.14 -13.11 -5.02
CA LEU A 155 11.44 -14.20 -5.96
C LEU A 155 10.43 -14.28 -7.11
N VAL A 156 9.14 -14.10 -6.81
CA VAL A 156 8.07 -14.13 -7.80
C VAL A 156 8.12 -12.91 -8.73
N ASP A 157 8.64 -11.77 -8.26
CA ASP A 157 8.76 -10.54 -9.06
C ASP A 157 10.02 -10.50 -9.96
N VAL A 158 10.97 -11.43 -9.80
CA VAL A 158 12.18 -11.50 -10.64
C VAL A 158 11.88 -11.45 -12.16
N PRO A 159 10.88 -12.16 -12.71
CA PRO A 159 10.54 -12.06 -14.12
C PRO A 159 10.09 -10.66 -14.55
N THR A 160 9.40 -9.93 -13.66
CA THR A 160 9.04 -8.53 -13.86
C THR A 160 10.29 -7.67 -13.97
N MET A 161 11.24 -7.82 -13.04
CA MET A 161 12.49 -7.05 -13.02
C MET A 161 13.32 -7.21 -14.30
N ILE A 162 13.43 -8.44 -14.81
CA ILE A 162 14.18 -8.74 -16.05
C ILE A 162 13.47 -8.20 -17.29
N SER A 163 12.14 -8.00 -17.21
CA SER A 163 11.33 -7.61 -18.37
C SER A 163 11.40 -6.12 -18.73
N PHE A 164 12.01 -5.29 -17.87
CA PHE A 164 12.15 -3.86 -18.09
C PHE A 164 13.62 -3.46 -18.23
N THR A 165 13.93 -2.69 -19.26
CA THR A 165 15.29 -2.20 -19.56
C THR A 165 15.28 -0.70 -19.79
N ILE A 166 16.44 -0.06 -19.64
CA ILE A 166 16.60 1.37 -19.96
C ILE A 166 17.02 1.46 -21.43
N GLU A 167 16.26 2.21 -22.23
CA GLU A 167 16.53 2.44 -23.65
C GLU A 167 16.83 3.92 -23.90
N GLU A 168 17.80 4.17 -24.77
CA GLU A 168 18.16 5.48 -25.30
C GLU A 168 17.26 5.81 -26.49
N ARG A 169 16.54 6.93 -26.43
CA ARG A 169 15.71 7.41 -27.54
C ARG A 169 16.05 8.85 -27.90
N TRP A 170 15.85 9.15 -29.17
CA TRP A 170 16.07 10.47 -29.76
C TRP A 170 14.73 11.07 -30.19
N ILE A 171 14.44 12.30 -29.78
CA ILE A 171 13.33 13.07 -30.34
C ILE A 171 13.90 13.88 -31.50
N GLU A 172 13.47 13.55 -32.72
CA GLU A 172 13.71 14.40 -33.89
C GLU A 172 12.86 15.68 -33.74
N GLY A 173 13.51 16.85 -33.84
CA GLY A 173 12.80 18.13 -33.81
C GLY A 173 11.90 18.27 -35.04
N ASN A 174 10.69 18.81 -34.86
CA ASN A 174 9.80 19.13 -35.99
C ASN A 174 10.55 20.01 -37.01
N LEU A 175 10.48 19.63 -38.29
CA LEU A 175 11.17 20.19 -39.47
C LEU A 175 10.80 21.65 -39.85
N THR A 176 10.65 22.57 -38.89
CA THR A 176 10.19 23.94 -39.19
C THR A 176 11.03 25.09 -38.61
N GLY A 177 12.28 24.86 -38.23
CA GLY A 177 13.14 25.99 -37.86
C GLY A 177 14.55 25.58 -37.48
N ALA A 178 15.52 26.15 -38.18
CA ALA A 178 16.95 25.98 -37.95
C ALA A 178 17.33 26.25 -36.48
N ASN A 179 17.54 25.16 -35.74
CA ASN A 179 18.42 24.99 -34.57
C ASN A 179 18.15 23.59 -34.01
N GLU A 180 18.62 22.58 -34.76
CA GLU A 180 18.49 21.17 -34.41
C GLU A 180 19.43 20.82 -33.25
N SER A 181 18.84 20.47 -32.11
CA SER A 181 19.50 19.59 -31.16
C SER A 181 18.56 18.43 -30.89
N SER A 182 18.80 17.30 -31.55
CA SER A 182 18.22 16.01 -31.21
C SER A 182 18.38 15.82 -29.70
N ARG A 183 17.27 15.81 -28.95
CA ARG A 183 17.34 15.63 -27.50
C ARG A 183 17.36 14.13 -27.23
N LEU A 184 18.49 13.65 -26.71
CA LEU A 184 18.61 12.31 -26.11
C LEU A 184 17.75 12.27 -24.84
N PHE A 185 16.90 11.25 -24.71
CA PHE A 185 16.20 10.96 -23.48
C PHE A 185 16.29 9.46 -23.15
N TYR A 186 16.38 9.15 -21.86
CA TYR A 186 16.37 7.79 -21.35
C TYR A 186 14.98 7.45 -20.83
N MET A 187 14.43 6.32 -21.24
CA MET A 187 13.13 5.84 -20.76
C MET A 187 13.19 4.36 -20.42
N THR A 188 12.49 3.98 -19.36
CA THR A 188 12.26 2.57 -19.04
C THR A 188 11.30 1.97 -20.06
N THR A 189 11.79 1.03 -20.86
CA THR A 189 11.04 0.34 -21.90
C THR A 189 10.87 -1.14 -21.57
N ILE A 190 10.04 -1.81 -22.36
CA ILE A 190 9.89 -3.26 -22.32
C ILE A 190 11.11 -3.88 -23.02
N SER A 191 11.79 -4.80 -22.34
CA SER A 191 12.94 -5.53 -22.89
C SER A 191 12.58 -6.34 -24.15
N GLU A 192 13.56 -6.57 -25.02
CA GLU A 192 13.38 -7.41 -26.22
C GLU A 192 12.95 -8.83 -25.85
N ILE A 193 13.49 -9.38 -24.75
CA ILE A 193 13.13 -10.70 -24.22
C ILE A 193 11.62 -10.77 -23.90
N ALA A 194 11.05 -9.68 -23.39
CA ALA A 194 9.63 -9.60 -23.04
C ALA A 194 8.72 -9.37 -24.26
N LEU A 195 9.27 -8.89 -25.38
CA LEU A 195 8.55 -8.71 -26.66
C LEU A 195 8.53 -9.96 -27.54
N GLN A 196 9.44 -10.91 -27.31
CA GLN A 196 9.49 -12.20 -28.01
C GLN A 196 8.25 -13.07 -27.71
N ASN A 197 8.03 -14.09 -28.56
CA ASN A 197 6.98 -15.11 -28.40
C ASN A 197 5.57 -14.54 -28.12
N ASP A 198 5.06 -13.66 -29.01
CA ASP A 198 3.75 -13.00 -28.87
C ASP A 198 3.52 -12.34 -27.49
N ARG A 199 4.58 -11.75 -26.91
CA ARG A 199 4.55 -11.09 -25.59
C ARG A 199 4.07 -12.03 -24.48
N PHE A 200 4.34 -13.33 -24.60
CA PHE A 200 3.91 -14.33 -23.63
C PHE A 200 4.42 -14.03 -22.22
N LEU A 201 5.69 -13.61 -22.09
CA LEU A 201 6.29 -13.22 -20.81
C LEU A 201 5.53 -12.05 -20.17
N LEU A 202 5.18 -11.02 -20.94
CA LEU A 202 4.39 -9.88 -20.44
C LEU A 202 2.98 -10.30 -20.01
N LYS A 203 2.32 -11.19 -20.76
CA LYS A 203 1.01 -11.71 -20.37
C LYS A 203 1.12 -12.40 -19.01
N ILE A 204 2.10 -13.29 -18.83
CA ILE A 204 2.34 -13.97 -17.54
C ILE A 204 2.58 -12.94 -16.43
N ILE A 205 3.41 -11.92 -16.66
CA ILE A 205 3.72 -10.89 -15.67
C ILE A 205 2.48 -10.10 -15.26
N PHE A 206 1.64 -9.68 -16.23
CA PHE A 206 0.38 -8.99 -15.91
C PHE A 206 -0.60 -9.90 -15.18
N TRP A 207 -0.67 -11.18 -15.54
CA TRP A 207 -1.48 -12.16 -14.79
C TRP A 207 -0.95 -12.37 -13.37
N LEU A 208 0.35 -12.51 -13.17
CA LEU A 208 0.97 -12.63 -11.85
C LEU A 208 0.73 -11.37 -11.02
N ASN A 209 1.07 -10.20 -11.53
CA ASN A 209 0.91 -8.93 -10.81
C ASN A 209 -0.57 -8.60 -10.55
N GLY A 210 -1.49 -9.00 -11.44
CA GLY A 210 -2.92 -8.71 -11.32
C GLY A 210 -3.62 -9.71 -10.40
N ILE A 211 -3.46 -11.01 -10.66
CA ILE A 211 -4.09 -12.05 -9.85
C ILE A 211 -3.39 -12.21 -8.51
N LEU A 212 -2.09 -12.53 -8.54
CA LEU A 212 -1.38 -13.00 -7.34
C LEU A 212 -1.12 -11.86 -6.35
N PHE A 213 -0.80 -10.67 -6.82
CA PHE A 213 -0.49 -9.55 -5.93
C PHE A 213 -1.70 -8.70 -5.54
N LYS A 214 -2.82 -8.80 -6.26
CA LYS A 214 -4.02 -8.00 -5.97
C LYS A 214 -5.28 -8.86 -5.76
N VAL A 215 -5.77 -9.55 -6.79
CA VAL A 215 -7.09 -10.22 -6.72
C VAL A 215 -7.14 -11.36 -5.69
N VAL A 216 -6.14 -12.24 -5.65
CA VAL A 216 -6.10 -13.36 -4.68
C VAL A 216 -6.07 -12.85 -3.24
N PRO A 217 -5.19 -11.89 -2.88
CA PRO A 217 -5.25 -11.26 -1.57
C PRO A 217 -6.60 -10.61 -1.25
N CYS A 218 -7.23 -9.90 -2.20
CA CYS A 218 -8.56 -9.31 -2.02
C CYS A 218 -9.62 -10.37 -1.65
N ILE A 219 -9.64 -11.49 -2.36
CA ILE A 219 -10.59 -12.59 -2.10
C ILE A 219 -10.30 -13.20 -0.72
N LEU A 220 -9.05 -13.53 -0.43
CA LEU A 220 -8.65 -14.11 0.85
C LEU A 220 -8.99 -13.17 2.01
N GLN A 221 -8.68 -11.89 1.90
CA GLN A 221 -8.97 -10.90 2.93
C GLN A 221 -10.46 -10.72 3.15
N SER A 222 -11.27 -10.73 2.08
CA SER A 222 -12.74 -10.68 2.18
C SER A 222 -13.29 -11.90 2.93
N ILE A 223 -12.82 -13.11 2.59
CA ILE A 223 -13.22 -14.35 3.28
C ILE A 223 -12.79 -14.32 4.76
N LEU A 224 -11.54 -13.94 5.05
CA LEU A 224 -11.00 -13.91 6.40
C LEU A 224 -11.71 -12.87 7.27
N ILE A 225 -12.00 -11.68 6.74
CA ILE A 225 -12.75 -10.65 7.47
C ILE A 225 -14.20 -11.10 7.67
N GLY A 226 -14.85 -11.70 6.66
CA GLY A 226 -16.18 -12.29 6.82
C GLY A 226 -16.22 -13.37 7.90
N MET A 227 -15.22 -14.25 7.94
CA MET A 227 -15.06 -15.27 8.98
C MET A 227 -14.82 -14.65 10.35
N LEU A 228 -14.00 -13.60 10.45
CA LEU A 228 -13.77 -12.87 11.70
C LEU A 228 -15.08 -12.26 12.22
N LEU A 229 -15.86 -11.61 11.36
CA LEU A 229 -17.17 -11.03 11.69
C LEU A 229 -18.16 -12.11 12.15
N TYR A 230 -18.18 -13.26 11.46
CA TYR A 230 -19.00 -14.40 11.87
C TYR A 230 -18.62 -14.92 13.27
N LEU A 231 -17.32 -15.12 13.52
CA LEU A 231 -16.82 -15.59 14.83
C LEU A 231 -17.15 -14.59 15.94
N LEU A 232 -17.01 -13.29 15.68
CA LEU A 232 -17.40 -12.23 16.61
C LEU A 232 -18.92 -12.26 16.89
N LYS A 233 -19.74 -12.48 15.86
CA LYS A 233 -21.19 -12.65 16.02
C LYS A 233 -21.53 -13.90 16.84
N GLN A 234 -20.85 -15.02 16.61
CA GLN A 234 -21.03 -16.26 17.37
C GLN A 234 -20.63 -16.07 18.85
N ALA A 235 -19.52 -15.38 19.11
CA ALA A 235 -19.10 -14.99 20.45
C ALA A 235 -20.19 -14.19 21.16
N ARG A 236 -20.82 -13.24 20.43
CA ARG A 236 -21.92 -12.42 20.93
C ARG A 236 -23.17 -13.25 21.26
N PHE A 237 -23.54 -14.23 20.43
CA PHE A 237 -24.70 -15.10 20.70
C PHE A 237 -24.47 -16.01 21.91
N ARG A 238 -23.29 -16.62 22.04
CA ARG A 238 -22.94 -17.45 23.22
C ARG A 238 -22.97 -16.63 24.51
N ARG A 239 -22.65 -15.34 24.43
CA ARG A 239 -22.71 -14.39 25.55
C ARG A 239 -24.12 -14.03 26.00
N LYS A 240 -25.11 -13.89 25.11
CA LYS A 240 -26.51 -13.60 25.51
C LYS A 240 -27.12 -14.71 26.39
N ARG A 241 -26.55 -15.93 26.35
CA ARG A 241 -27.00 -17.08 27.12
C ARG A 241 -26.30 -17.25 28.48
N LEU A 242 -25.24 -16.49 28.78
CA LEU A 242 -24.43 -16.61 30.01
C LEU A 242 -24.31 -15.23 30.69
N SER A 243 -25.04 -15.03 31.79
CA SER A 243 -24.99 -13.84 32.63
C SER A 243 -23.67 -13.79 33.43
N SER A 244 -22.59 -13.29 32.82
CA SER A 244 -21.31 -13.07 33.52
C SER A 244 -20.79 -11.65 33.25
N GLY A 245 -20.69 -10.85 34.31
CA GLY A 245 -20.31 -9.43 34.27
C GLY A 245 -18.90 -9.14 33.74
N ALA A 246 -17.94 -10.06 33.91
CA ALA A 246 -16.56 -9.89 33.43
C ALA A 246 -16.45 -9.99 31.88
N LEU A 247 -17.28 -10.85 31.27
CA LEU A 247 -17.42 -10.94 29.81
C LEU A 247 -18.09 -9.67 29.25
N ASN A 248 -18.83 -8.93 30.09
CA ASN A 248 -19.59 -7.76 29.69
C ASN A 248 -18.71 -6.55 29.33
N ARG A 249 -17.57 -6.37 30.01
CA ARG A 249 -16.57 -5.31 29.74
C ARG A 249 -15.78 -5.56 28.45
N SER A 250 -15.33 -6.80 28.25
CA SER A 250 -14.53 -7.22 27.08
C SER A 250 -15.26 -6.98 25.74
N LEU A 251 -16.59 -7.14 25.70
CA LEU A 251 -17.36 -6.98 24.47
C LEU A 251 -17.87 -5.57 24.15
N ARG A 252 -17.82 -4.62 25.08
CA ARG A 252 -17.97 -3.19 24.72
C ARG A 252 -16.80 -2.74 23.85
N ASP A 253 -15.64 -3.37 23.99
CA ASP A 253 -14.48 -3.12 23.13
C ASP A 253 -14.61 -3.83 21.76
N TYR A 254 -15.21 -5.03 21.70
CA TYR A 254 -15.41 -5.73 20.42
C TYR A 254 -16.55 -5.15 19.56
N ASP A 255 -17.67 -4.70 20.14
CA ASP A 255 -18.77 -4.06 19.39
C ASP A 255 -18.32 -2.77 18.68
N LYS A 256 -17.34 -2.06 19.25
CA LYS A 256 -16.69 -0.89 18.63
C LYS A 256 -15.69 -1.26 17.53
N SER A 257 -15.18 -2.49 17.50
CA SER A 257 -14.17 -2.95 16.53
C SER A 257 -14.76 -3.51 15.23
N THR A 258 -16.02 -3.93 15.22
CA THR A 258 -16.74 -4.40 14.01
C THR A 258 -16.80 -3.34 12.89
N PRO A 259 -17.21 -2.08 13.14
CA PRO A 259 -17.21 -1.05 12.08
C PRO A 259 -15.79 -0.73 11.56
N MET A 260 -14.75 -0.82 12.39
CA MET A 260 -13.36 -0.70 11.94
C MET A 260 -12.98 -1.81 10.95
N LEU A 261 -13.33 -3.05 11.25
CA LEU A 261 -13.00 -4.19 10.39
C LEU A 261 -13.68 -4.07 9.02
N ILE A 262 -14.93 -3.57 9.00
CA ILE A 262 -15.67 -3.29 7.78
C ILE A 262 -15.05 -2.10 7.03
N ALA A 263 -14.68 -1.03 7.72
CA ALA A 263 -14.01 0.12 7.11
C ALA A 263 -12.64 -0.25 6.51
N LEU A 264 -11.86 -1.09 7.20
CA LEU A 264 -10.59 -1.60 6.69
C LEU A 264 -10.77 -2.49 5.45
N LEU A 265 -11.79 -3.34 5.43
CA LEU A 265 -12.13 -4.13 4.24
C LEU A 265 -12.58 -3.23 3.08
N ALA A 266 -13.43 -2.24 3.35
CA ALA A 266 -13.92 -1.33 2.31
C ALA A 266 -12.79 -0.49 1.72
N ALA A 267 -11.92 0.09 2.55
CA ALA A 267 -10.75 0.84 2.09
C ALA A 267 -9.83 -0.02 1.21
N PHE A 268 -9.57 -1.25 1.65
CA PHE A 268 -8.76 -2.20 0.90
C PHE A 268 -9.40 -2.57 -0.46
N LEU A 269 -10.70 -2.89 -0.49
CA LEU A 269 -11.40 -3.23 -1.73
C LEU A 269 -11.46 -2.05 -2.70
N ILE A 270 -11.72 -0.84 -2.21
CA ILE A 270 -11.80 0.37 -3.05
C ILE A 270 -10.43 0.69 -3.66
N ALA A 271 -9.35 0.48 -2.91
CA ALA A 271 -8.02 0.80 -3.39
C ALA A 271 -7.42 -0.28 -4.30
N GLU A 272 -7.54 -1.55 -3.92
CA GLU A 272 -6.73 -2.62 -4.52
C GLU A 272 -7.47 -3.41 -5.61
N LEU A 273 -8.78 -3.57 -5.48
CA LEU A 273 -9.56 -4.37 -6.44
C LEU A 273 -9.61 -3.74 -7.83
N PRO A 274 -9.89 -2.42 -8.00
CA PRO A 274 -9.91 -1.80 -9.32
C PRO A 274 -8.57 -1.94 -10.03
N GLN A 275 -7.45 -1.74 -9.31
CA GLN A 275 -6.11 -1.87 -9.88
C GLN A 275 -5.83 -3.30 -10.36
N GLY A 276 -6.19 -4.32 -9.57
CA GLY A 276 -6.06 -5.73 -9.96
C GLY A 276 -6.87 -6.09 -11.21
N LEU A 277 -8.11 -5.61 -11.31
CA LEU A 277 -8.97 -5.83 -12.47
C LEU A 277 -8.44 -5.13 -13.73
N LEU A 278 -7.93 -3.90 -13.60
CA LEU A 278 -7.32 -3.18 -14.71
C LEU A 278 -6.08 -3.90 -15.23
N LEU A 279 -5.25 -4.48 -14.35
CA LEU A 279 -4.08 -5.26 -14.74
C LEU A 279 -4.45 -6.58 -15.43
N MET A 280 -5.57 -7.20 -15.05
CA MET A 280 -6.11 -8.34 -15.81
C MET A 280 -6.59 -7.92 -17.20
N GLY A 281 -7.22 -6.74 -17.30
CA GLY A 281 -7.65 -6.16 -18.57
C GLY A 281 -6.49 -5.96 -19.57
N THR A 282 -5.30 -5.57 -19.09
CA THR A 282 -4.12 -5.43 -19.97
C THR A 282 -3.61 -6.76 -20.51
N ALA A 283 -3.81 -7.86 -19.77
CA ALA A 283 -3.44 -9.20 -20.22
C ALA A 283 -4.42 -9.77 -21.26
N LEU A 284 -5.71 -9.37 -21.18
CA LEU A 284 -6.79 -9.88 -22.03
C LEU A 284 -6.94 -9.11 -23.35
N PHE A 285 -6.72 -7.80 -23.34
CA PHE A 285 -7.03 -6.92 -24.48
C PHE A 285 -5.79 -6.14 -24.94
N LYS A 286 -5.43 -6.28 -26.23
CA LYS A 286 -4.21 -5.68 -26.83
C LYS A 286 -4.12 -4.16 -26.65
N ASP A 287 -5.23 -3.44 -26.77
CA ASP A 287 -5.27 -1.96 -26.68
C ASP A 287 -5.60 -1.42 -25.29
N PHE A 288 -6.00 -2.28 -24.35
CA PHE A 288 -6.50 -1.82 -23.04
C PHE A 288 -5.39 -1.20 -22.19
N ARG A 289 -4.14 -1.65 -22.37
CA ARG A 289 -2.98 -1.09 -21.69
C ARG A 289 -2.80 0.39 -22.00
N THR A 290 -2.81 0.76 -23.28
CA THR A 290 -2.55 2.14 -23.72
C THR A 290 -3.79 3.03 -23.58
N LYS A 291 -4.98 2.48 -23.86
CA LYS A 291 -6.23 3.26 -23.84
C LYS A 291 -6.85 3.43 -22.46
N VAL A 292 -6.56 2.55 -21.49
CA VAL A 292 -7.23 2.55 -20.17
C VAL A 292 -6.24 2.47 -19.02
N TYR A 293 -5.38 1.45 -18.98
CA TYR A 293 -4.50 1.22 -17.83
C TYR A 293 -3.51 2.34 -17.59
N LEU A 294 -2.76 2.77 -18.61
CA LEU A 294 -1.78 3.85 -18.47
C LEU A 294 -2.45 5.20 -18.14
N LYS A 295 -3.68 5.42 -18.61
CA LYS A 295 -4.43 6.66 -18.37
C LYS A 295 -5.01 6.74 -16.94
N SER A 296 -5.42 5.59 -16.41
CA SER A 296 -5.99 5.45 -15.05
C SER A 296 -4.94 5.14 -13.97
N GLY A 297 -3.73 4.72 -14.37
CA GLY A 297 -2.63 4.33 -13.49
C GLY A 297 -2.35 5.31 -12.35
N PRO A 298 -2.12 6.62 -12.63
CA PRO A 298 -1.84 7.60 -11.58
C PRO A 298 -2.95 7.69 -10.52
N PHE A 299 -4.22 7.51 -10.93
CA PHE A 299 -5.33 7.52 -9.99
C PHE A 299 -5.35 6.26 -9.11
N MET A 300 -5.02 5.10 -9.68
CA MET A 300 -4.91 3.84 -8.93
C MET A 300 -3.73 3.85 -7.96
N ASP A 301 -2.62 4.48 -8.34
CA ASP A 301 -1.48 4.67 -7.46
C ASP A 301 -1.86 5.56 -6.28
N LEU A 302 -2.59 6.66 -6.52
CA LEU A 302 -3.12 7.50 -5.43
C LEU A 302 -4.03 6.70 -4.47
N LEU A 303 -4.92 5.85 -4.99
CA LEU A 303 -5.78 5.02 -4.15
C LEU A 303 -4.97 4.05 -3.28
N SER A 304 -3.92 3.45 -3.85
CA SER A 304 -2.98 2.59 -3.11
C SER A 304 -2.25 3.37 -2.02
N LEU A 305 -1.83 4.61 -2.32
CA LEU A 305 -1.19 5.46 -1.33
C LEU A 305 -2.14 5.85 -0.19
N LEU A 306 -3.39 6.19 -0.52
CA LEU A 306 -4.42 6.47 0.49
C LEU A 306 -4.66 5.26 1.39
N ASN A 307 -4.70 4.05 0.83
CA ASN A 307 -4.85 2.81 1.60
C ASN A 307 -3.73 2.66 2.65
N SER A 308 -2.48 2.84 2.23
CA SER A 308 -1.31 2.80 3.12
C SER A 308 -1.29 3.93 4.17
N ALA A 309 -1.88 5.10 3.88
CA ALA A 309 -1.99 6.20 4.86
C ALA A 309 -3.11 5.99 5.90
N VAL A 310 -4.24 5.40 5.47
CA VAL A 310 -5.44 5.17 6.29
C VAL A 310 -5.19 4.17 7.42
N THR A 311 -4.21 3.27 7.26
CA THR A 311 -3.77 2.29 8.26
C THR A 311 -3.60 2.88 9.66
N PHE A 312 -2.91 4.02 9.81
CA PHE A 312 -2.74 4.71 11.10
C PHE A 312 -4.05 5.24 11.69
N VAL A 313 -4.88 5.88 10.86
CA VAL A 313 -6.17 6.48 11.27
C VAL A 313 -7.11 5.39 11.79
N ILE A 314 -7.11 4.24 11.13
CA ILE A 314 -7.89 3.08 11.55
C ILE A 314 -7.38 2.55 12.91
N TYR A 315 -6.06 2.50 13.13
CA TYR A 315 -5.50 2.01 14.41
C TYR A 315 -5.72 2.96 15.58
N THR A 316 -5.52 4.26 15.40
CA THR A 316 -5.77 5.28 16.42
C THR A 316 -7.23 5.36 16.80
N SER A 317 -8.15 5.31 15.83
CA SER A 317 -9.59 5.34 16.10
C SER A 317 -10.06 4.10 16.87
N THR A 318 -9.47 2.94 16.62
CA THR A 318 -10.07 1.68 17.10
C THR A 318 -9.34 1.01 18.25
N SER A 319 -8.03 1.12 18.36
CA SER A 319 -7.27 0.45 19.44
C SER A 319 -7.11 1.36 20.65
N THR A 320 -7.81 1.04 21.75
CA THR A 320 -7.67 1.72 23.05
C THR A 320 -6.24 1.59 23.60
N THR A 321 -5.62 0.43 23.42
CA THR A 321 -4.23 0.18 23.82
C THR A 321 -3.25 1.04 23.01
N PHE A 322 -3.45 1.15 21.70
CA PHE A 322 -2.63 2.00 20.84
C PHE A 322 -2.73 3.46 21.28
N ARG A 323 -3.95 3.97 21.51
CA ARG A 323 -4.17 5.35 21.99
C ARG A 323 -3.49 5.63 23.33
N ARG A 324 -3.53 4.69 24.28
CA ARG A 324 -2.82 4.88 25.56
C ARG A 324 -1.32 5.00 25.36
N VAL A 325 -0.71 4.12 24.56
CA VAL A 325 0.73 4.19 24.28
C VAL A 325 1.09 5.45 23.49
N PHE A 326 0.28 5.85 22.52
CA PHE A 326 0.43 7.12 21.81
C PHE A 326 0.47 8.30 22.79
N LEU A 327 -0.53 8.42 23.67
CA LEU A 327 -0.57 9.48 24.66
C LEU A 327 0.63 9.42 25.62
N THR A 328 1.01 8.23 26.10
CA THR A 328 2.19 8.09 26.97
C THR A 328 3.49 8.53 26.29
N VAL A 329 3.65 8.26 24.99
CA VAL A 329 4.87 8.61 24.24
C VAL A 329 4.90 10.08 23.85
N PHE A 330 3.78 10.65 23.41
CA PHE A 330 3.75 11.99 22.81
C PHE A 330 3.21 13.09 23.73
N MET A 331 2.36 12.80 24.73
CA MET A 331 1.90 13.85 25.68
C MET A 331 3.04 14.56 26.42
N PRO A 332 4.11 13.88 26.88
CA PRO A 332 5.20 14.57 27.58
C PRO A 332 5.83 15.67 26.71
N PHE A 333 5.97 15.44 25.40
CA PHE A 333 6.48 16.44 24.44
C PHE A 333 5.56 17.64 24.26
N PHE A 334 4.24 17.46 24.37
CA PHE A 334 3.26 18.55 24.29
C PHE A 334 3.07 19.30 25.60
N ARG A 335 3.44 18.70 26.75
CA ARG A 335 3.35 19.34 28.08
C ARG A 335 4.62 20.07 28.51
N SER A 336 5.77 19.80 27.88
CA SER A 336 7.05 20.42 28.23
C SER A 336 7.23 21.88 27.73
N THR A 337 6.22 22.50 27.13
CA THR A 337 6.29 23.90 26.62
C THR A 337 5.59 24.93 27.50
N VAL A 338 5.38 24.66 28.80
CA VAL A 338 5.01 25.69 29.77
C VAL A 338 6.24 25.96 30.65
N PRO A 339 6.96 27.08 30.47
CA PRO A 339 8.00 27.47 31.40
C PRO A 339 7.35 27.72 32.75
N TYR A 340 7.83 27.03 33.77
CA TYR A 340 7.54 27.33 35.16
C TYR A 340 8.14 28.72 35.43
N GLU A 341 7.30 29.75 35.55
CA GLU A 341 7.74 31.01 36.16
C GLU A 341 8.22 30.67 37.57
N SER A 342 9.51 30.86 37.78
CA SER A 342 10.17 30.73 39.08
C SER A 342 9.57 31.75 40.03
N GLY A 343 8.77 31.29 40.99
CA GLY A 343 8.42 32.06 42.18
C GLY A 343 9.71 32.40 42.93
N SER A 344 10.03 33.69 42.93
CA SER A 344 11.09 34.29 43.73
C SER A 344 10.78 34.19 45.22
N GLN A 345 11.86 33.89 45.96
CA GLN A 345 12.14 33.93 47.39
C GLN A 345 11.18 34.69 48.30
#